data_AF-A0A938B3Z5-F1
#
_entry.id   AF-A0A938B3Z5-F1
#
_cell.length_a   1.000
_cell.length_b   1.000
_cell.length_c   1.000
_cell.angle_alpha   90.00
_cell.angle_beta   90.00
_cell.angle_gamma   90.00
#
_symmetry.space_group_name_H-M   'P 1'
#
loop_
_entity.id
_entity.type
_entity.pdbx_description
1 polymer ?
#
loop_
_entity_poly.entity_id
_entity_poly.type
_entity_poly.pdbx_seq_one_letter_code
_entity_poly.pdbx_strand_id
1 'polypeptide(L)'
;MMLRTFIALTPPPTLQATLAAVQACLQPLALPWRWIPPAHIHLTLKFLGDIPSTQLPALTETLTQVAQQHRAFPLHLRALGCFPHPTRPRVLWVGVTDQEQALHRLHATLLRALHVHCLPPDEHPFHPHLTLARIRETTRTSALVPFLQTYQTQCFGSFDV
;
A
#
# COMPACT_ATOMS: atom_id res chain seq x y z
N MET A 1 10.89 0.52 -24.37
CA MET A 1 11.20 -0.51 -23.35
C MET A 1 9.91 -0.92 -22.67
N MET A 2 9.79 -2.17 -22.21
CA MET A 2 8.67 -2.59 -21.35
C MET A 2 8.99 -2.28 -19.89
N LEU A 3 8.02 -1.71 -19.17
CA LEU A 3 8.18 -1.30 -17.78
C LEU A 3 7.10 -1.97 -16.94
N ARG A 4 7.52 -2.61 -15.85
CA ARG A 4 6.60 -3.10 -14.83
C ARG A 4 6.18 -1.94 -13.94
N THR A 5 4.92 -1.53 -14.01
CA THR A 5 4.44 -0.30 -13.37
C THR A 5 3.22 -0.52 -12.49
N PHE A 6 3.01 0.45 -11.60
CA PHE A 6 1.84 0.55 -10.74
C PHE A 6 1.59 2.02 -10.41
N ILE A 7 0.40 2.32 -9.93
CA ILE A 7 -0.02 3.65 -9.47
C ILE A 7 -0.11 3.60 -7.96
N ALA A 8 0.40 4.63 -7.28
CA ALA A 8 0.45 4.66 -5.83
C ALA A 8 0.33 6.07 -5.25
N LEU A 9 -0.01 6.11 -3.96
CA LEU A 9 0.11 7.28 -3.11
C LEU A 9 1.30 7.09 -2.16
N THR A 10 2.12 8.13 -2.02
CA THR A 10 3.35 8.07 -1.22
C THR A 10 3.15 8.84 0.09
N PRO A 11 3.36 8.21 1.26
CA PRO A 11 3.31 8.92 2.53
C PRO A 11 4.46 9.94 2.63
N PRO A 12 4.26 11.08 3.32
CA PRO A 12 5.30 12.08 3.52
C PRO A 12 6.47 11.53 4.35
N PRO A 13 7.66 12.17 4.29
CA PRO A 13 8.86 11.72 5.01
C PRO A 13 8.67 11.51 6.53
N THR A 14 7.81 12.31 7.16
CA THR A 14 7.46 12.18 8.59
C THR A 14 6.81 10.84 8.92
N LEU A 15 5.89 10.37 8.07
CA LEU A 15 5.29 9.06 8.22
C LEU A 15 6.24 7.94 7.80
N GLN A 16 7.10 8.14 6.81
CA GLN A 16 8.15 7.17 6.48
C GLN A 16 9.07 6.89 7.67
N ALA A 17 9.47 7.94 8.41
CA ALA A 17 10.25 7.79 9.65
C ALA A 17 9.48 7.01 10.74
N THR A 18 8.18 7.25 10.87
CA THR A 18 7.31 6.50 11.79
C THR A 18 7.25 5.02 11.42
N LEU A 19 7.09 4.71 10.12
CA LEU A 19 7.06 3.33 9.61
C LEU A 19 8.41 2.64 9.80
N ALA A 20 9.52 3.37 9.68
CA ALA A 20 10.85 2.85 9.99
C ALA A 20 10.99 2.44 11.46
N ALA A 21 10.44 3.23 12.39
CA ALA A 21 10.42 2.88 13.82
C ALA A 21 9.60 1.61 14.07
N VAL A 22 8.44 1.46 13.40
CA VAL A 22 7.64 0.23 13.46
C VAL A 22 8.44 -0.98 12.97
N GLN A 23 9.13 -0.87 11.83
CA GLN A 23 10.00 -1.94 11.33
C GLN A 23 11.08 -2.32 12.35
N ALA A 24 11.74 -1.35 12.99
CA ALA A 24 12.76 -1.59 14.00
C ALA A 24 12.22 -2.37 15.22
N CYS A 25 11.00 -2.09 15.67
CA CYS A 25 10.36 -2.84 16.76
C CYS A 25 10.08 -4.32 16.42
N LEU A 26 9.96 -4.64 15.14
CA LEU A 26 9.63 -5.99 14.65
C LEU A 26 10.85 -6.80 14.19
N GLN A 27 11.98 -6.14 13.94
CA GLN A 27 13.24 -6.80 13.57
C GLN A 27 13.68 -7.89 14.56
N PRO A 28 13.53 -7.74 15.90
CA PRO A 28 13.93 -8.78 16.85
C PRO A 28 13.17 -10.10 16.74
N LEU A 29 12.03 -10.16 16.03
CA LEU A 29 11.27 -11.40 15.82
C LEU A 29 12.01 -12.47 15.01
N ALA A 30 13.17 -12.13 14.42
CA ALA A 30 14.06 -13.04 13.70
C ALA A 30 13.38 -13.88 12.60
N LEU A 31 12.29 -13.36 12.01
CA LEU A 31 11.67 -13.97 10.84
C LEU A 31 12.45 -13.61 9.56
N PRO A 32 12.35 -14.41 8.47
CA PRO A 32 13.07 -14.17 7.22
C PRO A 32 12.44 -13.02 6.41
N TRP A 33 12.50 -11.83 7.00
CA TRP A 33 11.97 -10.58 6.48
C TRP A 33 12.78 -10.10 5.29
N ARG A 34 12.08 -9.67 4.25
CA ARG A 34 12.56 -8.71 3.26
C ARG A 34 11.84 -7.38 3.52
N TRP A 35 12.49 -6.51 4.27
CA TRP A 35 11.99 -5.18 4.58
C TRP A 35 11.90 -4.30 3.32
N ILE A 36 10.82 -3.53 3.22
CA ILE A 36 10.72 -2.46 2.21
C ILE A 36 11.43 -1.23 2.78
N PRO A 37 12.38 -0.61 2.05
CA PRO A 37 12.98 0.65 2.50
C PRO A 37 11.89 1.68 2.79
N PRO A 38 11.95 2.45 3.90
CA PRO A 38 10.91 3.41 4.25
C PRO A 38 10.54 4.40 3.12
N ALA A 39 11.54 4.86 2.37
CA ALA A 39 11.36 5.73 1.21
C ALA A 39 10.60 5.09 0.04
N HIS A 40 10.49 3.77 0.00
CA HIS A 40 9.76 3.02 -1.02
C HIS A 40 8.40 2.53 -0.52
N ILE A 41 8.03 2.78 0.74
CA ILE A 41 6.72 2.39 1.25
C ILE A 41 5.66 3.30 0.63
N HIS A 42 4.62 2.69 0.07
CA HIS A 42 3.55 3.38 -0.64
C HIS A 42 2.25 2.60 -0.55
N LEU A 43 1.13 3.29 -0.73
CA LEU A 43 -0.18 2.68 -0.90
C LEU A 43 -0.40 2.44 -2.39
N THR A 44 -0.40 1.18 -2.83
CA THR A 44 -0.69 0.84 -4.22
C THR A 44 -2.18 1.01 -4.50
N LEU A 45 -2.53 1.75 -5.56
CA LEU A 45 -3.89 1.91 -6.06
C LEU A 45 -4.20 0.92 -7.19
N LYS A 46 -3.25 0.69 -8.12
CA LYS A 46 -3.43 -0.24 -9.24
C LYS A 46 -2.11 -0.79 -9.73
N PHE A 47 -2.01 -2.11 -9.91
CA PHE A 47 -0.92 -2.71 -10.69
C PHE A 47 -1.27 -2.68 -12.18
N LEU A 48 -0.35 -2.16 -13.00
CA LEU A 48 -0.54 -2.05 -14.45
C LEU A 48 0.12 -3.20 -15.21
N GLY A 49 1.01 -3.95 -14.55
CA GLY A 49 1.80 -4.99 -15.20
C GLY A 49 2.90 -4.38 -16.07
N ASP A 50 3.26 -5.09 -17.14
CA ASP A 50 4.25 -4.64 -18.11
C ASP A 50 3.60 -3.79 -19.19
N ILE A 51 3.94 -2.50 -19.23
CA ILE A 51 3.45 -1.56 -20.24
C ILE A 51 4.60 -1.00 -21.08
N PRO A 52 4.38 -0.68 -22.37
CA PRO A 52 5.36 0.06 -23.17
C PRO A 52 5.61 1.45 -22.56
N SER A 53 6.87 1.86 -22.48
CA SER A 53 7.25 3.21 -22.01
C SER A 53 6.58 4.35 -22.81
N THR A 54 6.17 4.08 -24.05
CA THR A 54 5.42 5.02 -24.90
C THR A 54 4.00 5.31 -24.42
N GLN A 55 3.42 4.48 -23.53
CA GLN A 55 2.10 4.74 -22.93
C GLN A 55 2.16 5.69 -21.72
N LEU A 56 3.35 5.94 -21.16
CA LEU A 56 3.50 6.77 -19.96
C LEU A 56 2.92 8.19 -20.10
N PRO A 57 3.09 8.92 -21.22
CA PRO A 57 2.51 10.25 -21.35
C PRO A 57 0.98 10.25 -21.25
N ALA A 58 0.31 9.34 -21.97
CA ALA A 58 -1.15 9.23 -21.95
C ALA A 58 -1.68 8.80 -20.57
N LEU A 59 -0.98 7.88 -19.89
CA LEU A 59 -1.31 7.51 -18.52
C LEU A 59 -1.14 8.69 -17.56
N THR A 60 -0.05 9.46 -17.68
CA THR A 60 0.21 10.62 -16.83
C THR A 60 -0.89 11.69 -16.97
N GLU A 61 -1.35 11.95 -18.19
CA GLU A 61 -2.45 12.86 -18.45
C GLU A 61 -3.76 12.35 -17.83
N THR A 62 -4.07 11.06 -18.02
CA THR A 62 -5.23 10.40 -17.40
C THR A 62 -5.21 10.56 -15.88
N LEU A 63 -4.07 10.32 -15.25
CA LEU A 63 -3.90 10.43 -13.79
C LEU A 63 -4.01 11.88 -13.31
N THR A 64 -3.51 12.84 -14.08
CA THR A 64 -3.63 14.27 -13.78
C THR A 64 -5.10 14.71 -13.77
N GLN A 65 -5.87 14.28 -14.76
CA GLN A 65 -7.31 14.57 -14.84
C GLN A 65 -8.08 13.92 -13.69
N VAL A 66 -7.75 12.66 -13.34
CA VAL A 66 -8.35 11.99 -12.17
C VAL A 66 -8.04 12.78 -10.90
N ALA A 67 -6.79 13.17 -10.68
CA ALA A 67 -6.39 13.92 -9.48
C ALA A 67 -7.16 15.25 -9.34
N GLN A 68 -7.36 15.99 -10.43
CA GLN A 68 -8.09 17.26 -10.45
C GLN A 68 -9.58 17.13 -10.08
N GLN A 69 -10.17 15.92 -10.17
CA GLN A 69 -11.57 15.68 -9.81
C GLN A 69 -11.78 15.50 -8.30
N HIS A 70 -10.71 15.36 -7.51
CA HIS A 70 -10.80 15.14 -6.07
C HIS A 70 -10.18 16.31 -5.32
N ARG A 71 -10.85 16.74 -4.24
CA ARG A 71 -10.24 17.63 -3.25
C ARG A 71 -9.31 16.83 -2.35
N ALA A 72 -8.34 17.50 -1.74
CA ALA A 72 -7.49 16.86 -0.76
C ALA A 72 -8.32 16.28 0.40
N PHE A 73 -7.93 15.10 0.89
CA PHE A 73 -8.59 14.43 2.00
C PHE A 73 -7.59 13.68 2.88
N PRO A 74 -7.87 13.55 4.19
CA PRO A 74 -6.97 12.89 5.11
C PRO A 74 -7.04 11.37 4.98
N LEU A 75 -5.87 10.74 4.92
CA LEU A 75 -5.68 9.31 5.14
C LEU A 75 -5.05 9.07 6.51
N HIS A 76 -5.56 8.06 7.23
CA HIS A 76 -5.05 7.63 8.53
C HIS A 76 -4.38 6.27 8.42
N LEU A 77 -3.14 6.19 8.91
CA LEU A 77 -2.38 4.96 9.01
C LEU A 77 -2.71 4.28 10.32
N ARG A 78 -3.37 3.12 10.26
CA ARG A 78 -3.87 2.43 11.45
C ARG A 78 -3.73 0.93 11.32
N ALA A 79 -3.58 0.27 12.47
CA ALA A 79 -3.50 -1.17 12.60
C ALA A 79 -2.27 -1.79 11.91
N LEU A 80 -1.59 -2.68 12.62
CA LEU A 80 -0.63 -3.60 12.00
C LEU A 80 -1.38 -4.88 11.60
N GLY A 81 -1.15 -5.34 10.38
CA GLY A 81 -1.79 -6.53 9.85
C GLY A 81 -0.86 -7.36 8.99
N CYS A 82 -1.35 -8.52 8.56
CA CYS A 82 -0.60 -9.37 7.64
C CYS A 82 -1.52 -10.13 6.67
N PHE A 83 -0.93 -10.58 5.56
CA PHE A 83 -1.57 -11.51 4.64
C PHE A 83 -0.75 -12.80 4.50
N PRO A 84 -1.37 -13.94 4.19
CA PRO A 84 -2.81 -14.18 4.25
C PRO A 84 -3.32 -14.42 5.68
N HIS A 85 -2.47 -14.92 6.58
CA HIS A 85 -2.87 -15.30 7.94
C HIS A 85 -1.73 -15.10 8.94
N PRO A 86 -2.00 -14.69 10.20
CA PRO A 86 -0.97 -14.49 11.24
C PRO A 86 -0.06 -15.69 11.49
N THR A 87 -0.57 -16.91 11.33
CA THR A 87 0.22 -18.13 11.53
C THR A 87 1.06 -18.55 10.32
N ARG A 88 0.80 -17.97 9.15
CA ARG A 88 1.54 -18.22 7.89
C ARG A 88 1.71 -16.91 7.09
N PRO A 89 2.33 -15.87 7.66
CA PRO A 89 2.37 -14.58 7.01
C PRO A 89 3.29 -14.57 5.78
N ARG A 90 3.01 -13.64 4.88
CA ARG A 90 3.76 -13.34 3.65
C ARG A 90 4.01 -11.86 3.49
N VAL A 91 3.04 -11.05 3.87
CA VAL A 91 3.11 -9.60 3.78
C VAL A 91 2.78 -9.07 5.16
N LEU A 92 3.62 -8.19 5.67
CA LEU A 92 3.35 -7.38 6.85
C LEU A 92 3.03 -5.97 6.39
N TRP A 93 1.98 -5.38 6.94
CA TRP A 93 1.48 -4.10 6.46
C TRP A 93 0.86 -3.24 7.56
N VAL A 94 0.76 -1.94 7.29
CA VAL A 94 -0.05 -0.98 8.06
C VAL A 94 -1.30 -0.64 7.26
N GLY A 95 -2.47 -0.68 7.92
CA GLY A 95 -3.74 -0.40 7.27
C GLY A 95 -3.88 1.09 6.95
N VAL A 96 -4.63 1.39 5.89
CA VAL A 96 -4.98 2.76 5.53
C VAL A 96 -6.49 2.91 5.60
N THR A 97 -6.94 3.97 6.25
CA THR A 97 -8.36 4.28 6.43
C THR A 97 -8.62 5.74 6.13
N ASP A 98 -9.83 6.04 5.70
CA ASP A 98 -10.40 7.39 5.71
C ASP A 98 -11.76 7.35 6.43
N GLN A 99 -12.27 8.50 6.84
CA GLN A 99 -13.60 8.56 7.45
C GLN A 99 -14.71 8.61 6.39
N GLU A 100 -14.44 9.23 5.25
CA GLU A 100 -15.46 9.61 4.28
C GLU A 100 -15.51 8.75 3.02
N GLN A 101 -14.79 7.64 2.93
CA GLN A 101 -14.69 6.80 1.72
C GLN A 101 -14.14 7.54 0.49
N ALA A 102 -13.38 8.61 0.70
CA ALA A 102 -12.78 9.42 -0.36
C ALA A 102 -11.76 8.62 -1.18
N LEU A 103 -10.97 7.77 -0.54
CA LEU A 103 -10.03 6.85 -1.16
C LEU A 103 -10.73 5.83 -2.06
N HIS A 104 -11.86 5.28 -1.62
CA HIS A 104 -12.65 4.36 -2.44
C HIS A 104 -13.27 5.06 -3.65
N ARG A 105 -13.72 6.31 -3.49
CA ARG A 105 -14.18 7.13 -4.63
C ARG A 105 -13.04 7.44 -5.61
N LEU A 106 -11.87 7.84 -5.10
CA LEU A 106 -10.67 8.05 -5.91
C LEU A 106 -10.31 6.79 -6.70
N HIS A 107 -10.23 5.65 -6.01
CA HIS A 107 -9.94 4.36 -6.61
C HIS A 107 -10.97 3.99 -7.69
N ALA A 108 -12.27 4.17 -7.43
CA ALA A 108 -13.31 3.89 -8.42
C ALA A 108 -13.23 4.81 -9.65
N THR A 109 -12.98 6.10 -9.45
CA THR A 109 -12.75 7.05 -10.56
C THR A 109 -11.51 6.67 -11.36
N LEU A 110 -10.43 6.31 -10.69
CA LEU A 110 -9.20 5.84 -11.31
C LEU A 110 -9.45 4.62 -12.20
N LEU A 111 -10.10 3.58 -11.68
CA LEU A 111 -10.39 2.37 -12.44
C LEU A 111 -11.24 2.64 -13.69
N ARG A 112 -12.23 3.54 -13.60
CA ARG A 112 -13.03 3.95 -14.77
C ARG A 112 -12.17 4.67 -15.81
N ALA A 113 -11.33 5.60 -15.39
CA ALA A 113 -10.46 6.35 -16.30
C ALA A 113 -9.41 5.43 -16.97
N LEU A 114 -8.95 4.40 -16.26
CA LEU A 114 -7.98 3.43 -16.77
C LEU A 114 -8.58 2.41 -17.75
N HIS A 115 -9.89 2.31 -17.88
CA HIS A 115 -10.55 1.32 -18.74
C HIS A 115 -10.12 1.42 -20.21
N VAL A 116 -9.88 2.64 -20.71
CA VAL A 116 -9.46 2.88 -22.10
C VAL A 116 -8.04 2.37 -22.41
N HIS A 117 -7.26 2.03 -21.38
CA HIS A 117 -5.89 1.53 -21.52
C HIS A 117 -5.81 0.00 -21.57
N CYS A 118 -6.95 -0.72 -21.59
CA CYS A 118 -7.03 -2.18 -21.73
C CYS A 118 -6.15 -2.95 -20.73
N LEU A 119 -6.08 -2.44 -19.49
CA LEU A 119 -5.25 -3.01 -18.43
C LEU A 119 -5.89 -4.28 -17.84
N PRO A 120 -5.08 -5.24 -17.34
CA PRO A 120 -5.62 -6.44 -16.71
C PRO A 120 -6.46 -6.09 -15.46
N PRO A 121 -7.55 -6.85 -15.20
CA PRO A 121 -8.35 -6.68 -14.00
C PRO A 121 -7.54 -7.00 -12.75
N ASP A 122 -7.97 -6.46 -11.62
CA ASP A 122 -7.38 -6.84 -10.33
C ASP A 122 -7.89 -8.22 -9.90
N GLU A 123 -6.98 -9.05 -9.40
CA GLU A 123 -7.29 -10.41 -8.94
C GLU A 123 -8.03 -10.43 -7.59
N HIS A 124 -7.89 -9.37 -6.80
CA HIS A 124 -8.38 -9.30 -5.42
C HIS A 124 -9.08 -7.95 -5.17
N PRO A 125 -10.02 -7.89 -4.21
CA PRO A 125 -10.62 -6.63 -3.80
C PRO A 125 -9.57 -5.61 -3.33
N PHE A 126 -9.90 -4.33 -3.47
CA PHE A 126 -9.05 -3.26 -3.00
C PHE A 126 -9.00 -3.25 -1.47
N HIS A 127 -7.82 -3.55 -0.92
CA HIS A 127 -7.54 -3.50 0.52
C HIS A 127 -6.45 -2.47 0.76
N PRO A 128 -6.77 -1.24 1.20
CA PRO A 128 -5.78 -0.19 1.38
C PRO A 128 -4.75 -0.50 2.47
N HIS A 129 -3.48 -0.62 2.09
CA HIS A 129 -2.40 -0.92 3.03
C HIS A 129 -1.04 -0.41 2.52
N LEU A 130 -0.13 -0.17 3.47
CA LEU A 130 1.28 0.11 3.24
C LEU A 130 2.10 -1.14 3.57
N THR A 131 2.74 -1.76 2.58
CA THR A 131 3.58 -2.93 2.82
C THR A 131 4.87 -2.54 3.55
N LEU A 132 5.09 -3.08 4.74
CA LEU A 132 6.33 -2.89 5.51
C LEU A 132 7.40 -3.94 5.17
N ALA A 133 6.97 -5.19 4.98
CA ALA A 133 7.87 -6.30 4.74
C ALA A 133 7.20 -7.43 3.99
N ARG A 134 8.00 -8.26 3.34
CA ARG A 134 7.58 -9.54 2.77
C ARG A 134 8.39 -10.67 3.40
N ILE A 135 7.77 -11.80 3.70
CA ILE A 135 8.46 -12.98 4.22
C ILE A 135 8.83 -13.87 3.05
N ARG A 136 10.13 -14.20 2.91
CA ARG A 136 10.65 -14.95 1.74
C ARG A 136 10.15 -16.39 1.71
N GLU A 137 9.99 -17.01 2.87
CA GLU A 137 9.61 -18.41 3.01
C GLU A 137 8.33 -18.59 3.81
N THR A 138 7.63 -19.69 3.54
CA THR A 138 6.38 -20.03 4.23
C THR A 138 6.63 -20.57 5.63
N THR A 139 7.11 -19.73 6.54
CA THR A 139 7.33 -20.18 7.91
C THR A 139 6.01 -20.17 8.68
N ARG A 140 5.62 -21.32 9.23
CA ARG A 140 4.59 -21.33 10.28
C ARG A 140 5.18 -20.69 11.52
N THR A 141 4.53 -19.65 12.04
CA THR A 141 5.00 -18.94 13.24
C THR A 141 3.83 -18.32 13.97
N SER A 142 3.87 -18.29 15.30
CA SER A 142 2.94 -17.53 16.13
C SER A 142 3.55 -16.23 16.66
N ALA A 143 4.84 -15.97 16.38
CA ALA A 143 5.60 -14.87 16.97
C ALA A 143 5.06 -13.48 16.60
N LEU A 144 4.33 -13.37 15.48
CA LEU A 144 3.67 -12.13 15.05
C LEU A 144 2.37 -11.84 15.80
N VAL A 145 1.69 -12.86 16.34
CA VAL A 145 0.35 -12.70 16.91
C VAL A 145 0.31 -11.65 18.03
N PRO A 146 1.22 -11.66 19.02
CA PRO A 146 1.21 -10.64 20.07
C PRO A 146 1.39 -9.22 19.52
N PHE A 147 2.24 -9.03 18.51
CA PHE A 147 2.46 -7.72 17.90
C PHE A 147 1.22 -7.25 17.16
N LEU A 148 0.59 -8.12 16.36
CA LEU A 148 -0.64 -7.77 15.64
C LEU A 148 -1.76 -7.37 16.60
N GLN A 149 -1.86 -8.03 17.76
CA GLN A 149 -2.82 -7.68 18.81
C GLN A 149 -2.49 -6.33 19.46
N THR A 150 -1.24 -6.11 19.88
CA THR A 150 -0.80 -4.84 20.48
C THR A 150 -1.04 -3.65 19.57
N TYR A 151 -0.78 -3.82 18.27
CA TYR A 151 -0.89 -2.74 17.28
C TYR A 151 -2.23 -2.71 16.55
N GLN A 152 -3.24 -3.50 16.95
CA GLN A 152 -4.49 -3.63 16.20
C GLN A 152 -5.29 -2.32 16.12
N THR A 153 -5.19 -1.46 17.12
CA THR A 153 -5.92 -0.17 17.18
C THR A 153 -5.01 1.04 17.05
N GLN A 154 -3.69 0.82 16.97
CA GLN A 154 -2.68 1.88 16.93
C GLN A 154 -2.91 2.81 15.74
N CYS A 155 -2.78 4.12 16.01
CA CYS A 155 -2.66 5.15 14.98
C CYS A 155 -1.18 5.48 14.80
N PHE A 156 -0.70 5.40 13.56
CA PHE A 156 0.68 5.75 13.18
C PHE A 156 0.76 7.17 12.60
N GLY A 157 -0.36 7.86 12.49
CA GLY A 157 -0.47 9.23 11.98
C GLY A 157 -1.38 9.35 10.77
N SER A 158 -1.41 10.54 10.18
CA SER A 158 -2.23 10.85 9.02
C SER A 158 -1.52 11.81 8.07
N PHE A 159 -1.95 11.82 6.82
CA PHE A 159 -1.50 12.75 5.79
C PHE A 159 -2.62 13.03 4.80
N ASP A 160 -2.60 14.22 4.21
CA ASP A 160 -3.54 14.57 3.14
C ASP A 160 -3.02 14.06 1.80
N VAL A 161 -3.95 13.57 0.98
CA VAL A 161 -3.74 13.11 -0.40
C VAL A 161 -4.05 14.20 -1.40
#